data_AF-A0A835W225-F1
#
_entry.id   AF-A0A835W225-F1
#
_cell.length_a   1.000
_cell.length_b   1.000
_cell.length_c   1.000
_cell.angle_alpha   90.00
_cell.angle_beta   90.00
_cell.angle_gamma   90.00
#
_symmetry.space_group_name_H-M   'P 1'
#
loop_
_entity.id
_entity.type
_entity.pdbx_description
1 polymer ?
#
loop_
_entity_poly.entity_id
_entity_poly.type
_entity_poly.pdbx_seq_one_letter_code
_entity_poly.pdbx_strand_id
1 'polypeptide(L)'
;MDKLLFELLSEEQFEAAAEHWKVEETGAAGNAAVIPADAAALRDVLRAARAFAVSSHSTSTSSQPRHPTNLGPTGVTTNLATVSDFLSAAEKLADSLPTAGHDTHAFARRTLTAALLVTWRAVGCTWNQEDDATALRILKQLYNLHAAGAGGKAAVEFYHFSKAAGTSVCRASAVVGCTTYSVKDQYTCLIPEFGDGPRWMDRKEHERQCERALPDMEECPKKINSKMAKWGARYSAKDVRNRCSKRAQLLNESSWSFYASEYTLRGRGGRVDAPPAVCREFLNLAVLRSPRERLLSHMRYLVALMSSWLGPAAAGSYFAPMTSAAQWRALLPAALDNMYARALLGESAFYAPQGGLSAEQHLTPARAVLAAGMDVVLVLEDPEPLSVLGHRWGLGWQHTLLDEEGRSSEDASGRVRAVMEQAVGVLAGSEVEALVAANALDQQLYDWARLLTRLDGLVWAAAAAEAEGAAGSSSGSSGGGAGGGRTAKGPNTASAAGSGGAEAGAATASDGGLSLGSSAASESAAAGAEGGDVAEFRHQQHRKLQGRARSNGGKRRQDAEAAVAGGQQTAVAGQCGYVGAAPKTH
;
A
#
# COMPACT_ATOMS: atom_id res chain seq x y z
N MET A 1 -14.96 5.81 9.71
CA MET A 1 -14.24 6.41 8.56
C MET A 1 -14.15 7.92 8.71
N ASP A 2 -15.25 8.59 9.06
CA ASP A 2 -15.31 10.06 9.20
C ASP A 2 -14.29 10.62 10.20
N LYS A 3 -14.15 10.00 11.38
CA LYS A 3 -13.10 10.36 12.34
C LYS A 3 -11.70 10.41 11.71
N LEU A 4 -11.36 9.41 10.89
CA LEU A 4 -10.05 9.32 10.24
C LEU A 4 -9.88 10.38 9.14
N LEU A 5 -10.96 10.75 8.43
CA LEU A 5 -10.93 11.86 7.47
C LEU A 5 -10.61 13.18 8.18
N PHE A 6 -11.29 13.49 9.29
CA PHE A 6 -11.00 14.70 10.06
C PHE A 6 -9.61 14.69 10.69
N GLU A 7 -9.13 13.53 11.10
CA GLU A 7 -7.79 13.35 11.61
C GLU A 7 -6.72 13.60 10.52
N LEU A 8 -6.95 13.14 9.28
CA LEU A 8 -6.10 13.46 8.12
C LEU A 8 -6.06 14.95 7.79
N LEU A 9 -7.17 15.65 7.99
CA LEU A 9 -7.29 17.09 7.77
C LEU A 9 -6.90 17.92 9.01
N SER A 10 -6.42 17.29 10.08
CA SER A 10 -6.05 17.99 11.30
C SER A 10 -4.74 18.77 11.15
N GLU A 11 -4.59 19.87 11.89
CA GLU A 11 -3.33 20.63 11.94
C GLU A 11 -2.19 19.77 12.49
N GLU A 12 -2.47 18.93 13.49
CA GLU A 12 -1.48 18.02 14.07
C GLU A 12 -0.91 17.06 13.03
N GLN A 13 -1.79 16.45 12.23
CA GLN A 13 -1.38 15.54 11.16
C GLN A 13 -0.66 16.27 10.01
N PHE A 14 -1.07 17.51 9.71
CA PHE A 14 -0.41 18.37 8.73
C PHE A 14 1.03 18.68 9.17
N GLU A 15 1.24 19.13 10.41
CA GLU A 15 2.59 19.46 10.89
C GLU A 15 3.49 18.22 10.92
N ALA A 16 2.96 17.08 11.37
CA ALA A 16 3.70 15.82 11.35
C ALA A 16 4.07 15.38 9.92
N ALA A 17 3.17 15.58 8.94
CA ALA A 17 3.45 15.27 7.54
C ALA A 17 4.45 16.26 6.91
N ALA A 18 4.37 17.54 7.26
CA ALA A 18 5.26 18.58 6.75
C ALA A 18 6.73 18.32 7.13
N GLU A 19 6.99 17.65 8.26
CA GLU A 19 8.34 17.21 8.62
C GLU A 19 8.96 16.29 7.56
N HIS A 20 8.15 15.49 6.86
CA HIS A 20 8.61 14.61 5.78
C HIS A 20 8.82 15.34 4.44
N TRP A 21 8.27 16.54 4.28
CA TRP A 21 8.47 17.36 3.07
C TRP A 21 9.74 18.19 3.10
N LYS A 22 10.23 18.55 4.29
CA LYS A 22 11.43 19.37 4.45
C LYS A 22 12.58 18.75 3.64
N VAL A 23 12.89 19.38 2.50
CA VAL A 23 14.00 19.02 1.64
C VAL A 23 15.27 19.29 2.43
N GLU A 24 16.17 18.32 2.53
CA GLU A 24 17.53 18.65 2.90
C GLU A 24 18.10 19.42 1.70
N GLU A 25 18.13 20.76 1.80
CA GLU A 25 18.99 21.54 0.90
C GLU A 25 20.39 20.96 1.05
N THR A 26 20.91 20.48 -0.07
CA THR A 26 22.17 19.77 -0.16
C THR A 26 23.30 20.62 0.43
N GLY A 27 23.70 20.31 1.66
CA GLY A 27 25.07 20.48 2.16
C GLY A 27 25.67 21.89 2.22
N ALA A 28 24.93 22.98 1.98
CA ALA A 28 25.41 24.33 2.21
C ALA A 28 24.86 24.85 3.55
N ALA A 29 25.75 25.22 4.46
CA ALA A 29 25.46 25.53 5.85
C ALA A 29 24.35 26.58 6.04
N GLY A 30 23.35 26.24 6.87
CA GLY A 30 22.66 27.22 7.72
C GLY A 30 21.35 27.84 7.23
N ASN A 31 20.81 27.49 6.06
CA ASN A 31 19.52 28.03 5.64
C ASN A 31 18.36 27.29 6.34
N ALA A 32 17.47 28.06 6.97
CA ALA A 32 16.26 27.52 7.56
C ALA A 32 15.44 26.78 6.50
N ALA A 33 14.91 25.60 6.83
CA ALA A 33 14.04 24.85 5.94
C ALA A 33 12.86 25.72 5.51
N VAL A 34 12.84 26.14 4.24
CA VAL A 34 11.73 26.90 3.68
C VAL A 34 10.58 25.92 3.46
N ILE A 35 9.50 26.12 4.22
CA ILE A 35 8.24 25.44 3.95
C ILE A 35 7.78 25.91 2.56
N PRO A 36 7.54 25.02 1.59
CA PRO A 36 7.09 25.41 0.27
C PRO A 36 5.83 26.29 0.36
N ALA A 37 5.72 27.32 -0.48
CA ALA A 37 4.55 28.20 -0.51
C ALA A 37 3.22 27.42 -0.63
N ASP A 38 3.26 26.27 -1.31
CA ASP A 38 2.14 25.35 -1.50
C ASP A 38 1.62 24.74 -0.19
N ALA A 39 2.45 24.62 0.85
CA ALA A 39 2.03 24.07 2.13
C ALA A 39 1.08 25.01 2.88
N ALA A 40 1.28 26.33 2.79
CA ALA A 40 0.36 27.31 3.37
C ALA A 40 -1.00 27.27 2.64
N ALA A 41 -0.97 27.29 1.31
CA ALA A 41 -2.17 27.19 0.49
C ALA A 41 -2.94 25.89 0.73
N LEU A 42 -2.24 24.76 0.83
CA LEU A 42 -2.85 23.48 1.18
C LEU A 42 -3.51 23.54 2.56
N ARG A 43 -2.80 24.04 3.57
CA ARG A 43 -3.34 24.18 4.92
C ARG A 43 -4.63 25.01 4.95
N ASP A 44 -4.70 26.10 4.19
CA ASP A 44 -5.90 26.93 4.09
C ASP A 44 -7.08 26.18 3.42
N VAL A 45 -6.81 25.42 2.36
CA VAL A 45 -7.82 24.55 1.72
C VAL A 45 -8.34 23.49 2.71
N LEU A 46 -7.46 22.87 3.51
CA LEU A 46 -7.87 21.86 4.50
C LEU A 46 -8.74 22.46 5.61
N ARG A 47 -8.39 23.67 6.08
CA ARG A 47 -9.18 24.41 7.08
C ARG A 47 -10.58 24.74 6.56
N ALA A 48 -10.67 25.19 5.31
CA ALA A 48 -11.96 25.49 4.68
C ALA A 48 -12.85 24.25 4.56
N ALA A 49 -12.31 23.11 4.11
CA ALA A 49 -13.07 21.86 4.04
C ALA A 49 -13.62 21.42 5.41
N ARG A 50 -12.84 21.60 6.48
CA ARG A 50 -13.30 21.32 7.85
C ARG A 50 -14.41 22.28 8.30
N ALA A 51 -14.34 23.55 7.93
CA ALA A 51 -15.35 24.54 8.26
C ALA A 51 -16.73 24.20 7.64
N PHE A 52 -16.75 23.69 6.39
CA PHE A 52 -17.99 23.20 5.75
C PHE A 52 -18.65 22.10 6.57
N ALA A 53 -17.87 21.11 7.00
CA ALA A 53 -18.40 19.97 7.74
C ALA A 53 -18.93 20.34 9.14
N VAL A 54 -18.31 21.30 9.83
CA VAL A 54 -18.81 21.76 11.14
C VAL A 54 -20.13 22.54 10.96
N SER A 55 -20.24 23.34 9.91
CA SER A 55 -21.42 24.17 9.65
C SER A 55 -22.66 23.33 9.34
N SER A 56 -22.52 22.25 8.58
CA SER A 56 -23.65 21.36 8.22
C SER A 56 -24.24 20.60 9.41
N HIS A 57 -23.46 20.33 10.46
CA HIS A 57 -23.96 19.66 11.67
C HIS A 57 -24.73 20.61 12.59
N SER A 58 -24.46 21.92 12.54
CA SER A 58 -25.08 22.86 13.47
C SER A 58 -26.49 23.30 13.07
N THR A 59 -26.89 23.17 11.81
CA THR A 59 -28.20 23.61 11.33
C THR A 59 -29.35 22.69 11.76
N SER A 60 -29.04 21.54 12.40
CA SER A 60 -30.05 20.54 12.75
C SER A 60 -30.74 20.71 14.10
N THR A 61 -30.28 21.57 15.02
CA THR A 61 -30.73 21.45 16.44
C THR A 61 -30.98 22.74 17.23
N SER A 62 -30.83 23.94 16.68
CA SER A 62 -31.06 25.15 17.50
C SER A 62 -31.59 26.35 16.74
N SER A 63 -32.77 26.80 17.16
CA SER A 63 -33.39 28.07 16.77
C SER A 63 -32.87 29.28 17.58
N GLN A 64 -31.73 29.18 18.26
CA GLN A 64 -31.16 30.32 18.98
C GLN A 64 -30.24 31.19 18.11
N PRO A 65 -30.41 32.52 18.14
CA PRO A 65 -29.58 33.46 17.39
C PRO A 65 -28.13 33.47 17.93
N ARG A 66 -27.15 33.28 17.05
CA ARG A 66 -25.71 33.33 17.39
C ARG A 66 -25.21 34.77 17.46
N HIS A 67 -24.52 35.11 18.54
CA HIS A 67 -23.71 36.33 18.64
C HIS A 67 -22.37 36.14 17.91
N PRO A 68 -21.89 37.16 17.16
CA PRO A 68 -20.61 37.08 16.44
C PRO A 68 -19.42 37.13 17.43
N THR A 69 -18.59 36.10 17.43
CA THR A 69 -17.31 36.09 18.17
C THR A 69 -16.20 36.67 17.30
N ASN A 70 -15.47 37.65 17.87
CA ASN A 70 -14.31 38.29 17.25
C ASN A 70 -13.14 37.30 17.09
N LEU A 71 -12.73 37.03 15.86
CA LEU A 71 -11.45 36.38 15.52
C LEU A 71 -10.39 37.47 15.33
N GLY A 72 -9.17 37.24 15.86
CA GLY A 72 -8.10 38.24 15.99
C GLY A 72 -7.46 38.70 14.65
N PRO A 73 -6.62 39.76 14.70
CA PRO A 73 -6.27 40.60 13.54
C PRO A 73 -5.08 40.13 12.67
N THR A 74 -4.70 38.86 12.70
CA THR A 74 -3.57 38.36 11.88
C THR A 74 -3.98 37.12 11.10
N GLY A 75 -4.31 37.30 9.84
CA GLY A 75 -4.42 36.20 8.88
C GLY A 75 -5.40 36.52 7.79
N VAL A 76 -4.94 36.46 6.54
CA VAL A 76 -5.79 36.45 5.35
C VAL A 76 -6.68 35.21 5.44
N THR A 77 -7.83 35.32 6.09
CA THR A 77 -8.86 34.29 6.03
C THR A 77 -9.51 34.42 4.67
N THR A 78 -9.07 33.60 3.71
CA THR A 78 -9.85 33.39 2.49
C THR A 78 -11.21 32.85 2.92
N ASN A 79 -12.22 33.72 2.94
CA ASN A 79 -13.61 33.32 3.13
C ASN A 79 -14.04 32.52 1.90
N LEU A 80 -13.77 31.21 1.90
CA LEU A 80 -14.32 30.28 0.93
C LEU A 80 -15.79 30.04 1.32
N ALA A 81 -16.66 30.94 0.85
CA ALA A 81 -18.05 31.03 1.29
C ALA A 81 -18.94 29.97 0.61
N THR A 82 -18.53 29.48 -0.56
CA THR A 82 -19.28 28.51 -1.37
C THR A 82 -18.44 27.27 -1.73
N VAL A 83 -19.12 26.20 -2.14
CA VAL A 83 -18.45 24.99 -2.67
C VAL A 83 -17.61 25.34 -3.89
N SER A 84 -18.12 26.19 -4.78
CA SER A 84 -17.41 26.63 -5.99
C SER A 84 -16.12 27.40 -5.66
N ASP A 85 -16.13 28.27 -4.63
CA ASP A 85 -14.92 28.96 -4.16
C ASP A 85 -13.87 27.95 -3.66
N PHE A 86 -14.31 26.97 -2.87
CA PHE A 86 -13.44 25.91 -2.37
C PHE A 86 -12.83 25.08 -3.50
N LEU A 87 -13.65 24.64 -4.45
CA LEU A 87 -13.20 23.86 -5.60
C LEU A 87 -12.22 24.65 -6.46
N SER A 88 -12.49 25.93 -6.71
CA SER A 88 -11.58 26.83 -7.45
C SER A 88 -10.22 26.99 -6.73
N ALA A 89 -10.24 27.12 -5.40
CA ALA A 89 -9.00 27.19 -4.61
C ALA A 89 -8.22 25.87 -4.62
N ALA A 90 -8.91 24.74 -4.52
CA ALA A 90 -8.31 23.41 -4.58
C ALA A 90 -7.73 23.09 -5.96
N GLU A 91 -8.41 23.48 -7.05
CA GLU A 91 -7.92 23.37 -8.44
C GLU A 91 -6.67 24.21 -8.64
N LYS A 92 -6.72 25.50 -8.27
CA LYS A 92 -5.55 26.38 -8.35
C LYS A 92 -4.33 25.84 -7.59
N LEU A 93 -4.55 25.24 -6.43
CA LEU A 93 -3.48 24.59 -5.67
C LEU A 93 -2.95 23.34 -6.39
N ALA A 94 -3.82 22.45 -6.89
CA ALA A 94 -3.38 21.28 -7.64
C ALA A 94 -2.58 21.65 -8.90
N ASP A 95 -2.94 22.75 -9.56
CA ASP A 95 -2.23 23.29 -10.72
C ASP A 95 -0.91 23.99 -10.35
N SER A 96 -0.78 24.51 -9.13
CA SER A 96 0.46 25.16 -8.68
C SER A 96 1.52 24.17 -8.19
N LEU A 97 1.13 22.94 -7.84
CA LEU A 97 2.07 21.91 -7.40
C LEU A 97 3.07 21.59 -8.52
N PRO A 98 4.38 21.51 -8.21
CA PRO A 98 5.40 21.27 -9.22
C PRO A 98 5.28 19.86 -9.82
N THR A 99 5.19 19.79 -11.14
CA THR A 99 5.22 18.53 -11.91
C THR A 99 6.64 17.99 -12.11
N ALA A 100 7.66 18.86 -12.00
CA ALA A 100 9.05 18.48 -12.18
C ALA A 100 9.63 17.85 -10.90
N GLY A 101 10.38 16.76 -11.06
CA GLY A 101 11.18 16.14 -10.01
C GLY A 101 10.72 14.74 -9.62
N HIS A 102 11.03 14.37 -8.38
CA HIS A 102 10.79 13.04 -7.81
C HIS A 102 9.63 13.02 -6.80
N ASP A 103 8.76 14.04 -6.79
CA ASP A 103 7.67 14.12 -5.80
C ASP A 103 6.35 13.61 -6.38
N THR A 104 5.74 12.62 -5.74
CA THR A 104 4.41 12.11 -6.12
C THR A 104 3.28 12.89 -5.46
N HIS A 105 3.62 13.85 -4.59
CA HIS A 105 2.69 14.69 -3.85
C HIS A 105 1.69 13.87 -3.01
N ALA A 106 2.12 12.72 -2.48
CA ALA A 106 1.24 11.75 -1.83
C ALA A 106 0.33 12.35 -0.74
N PHE A 107 0.86 13.22 0.12
CA PHE A 107 0.06 13.86 1.16
C PHE A 107 -0.92 14.90 0.61
N ALA A 108 -0.49 15.75 -0.33
CA ALA A 108 -1.38 16.73 -0.96
C ALA A 108 -2.51 16.00 -1.72
N ARG A 109 -2.19 14.95 -2.47
CA ARG A 109 -3.16 14.08 -3.13
C ARG A 109 -4.20 13.53 -2.15
N ARG A 110 -3.76 12.91 -1.06
CA ARG A 110 -4.66 12.28 -0.08
C ARG A 110 -5.52 13.31 0.67
N THR A 111 -4.92 14.42 1.08
CA THR A 111 -5.63 15.47 1.84
C THR A 111 -6.60 16.27 0.98
N LEU A 112 -6.25 16.59 -0.27
CA LEU A 112 -7.18 17.23 -1.21
C LEU A 112 -8.34 16.32 -1.58
N THR A 113 -8.09 15.03 -1.86
CA THR A 113 -9.17 14.07 -2.07
C THR A 113 -10.07 13.92 -0.84
N ALA A 114 -9.49 13.91 0.36
CA ALA A 114 -10.26 13.89 1.60
C ALA A 114 -11.10 15.18 1.78
N ALA A 115 -10.53 16.34 1.46
CA ALA A 115 -11.22 17.62 1.50
C ALA A 115 -12.40 17.66 0.52
N LEU A 116 -12.22 17.19 -0.72
CA LEU A 116 -13.29 17.02 -1.71
C LEU A 116 -14.42 16.16 -1.13
N LEU A 117 -14.09 14.99 -0.59
CA LEU A 117 -15.08 14.05 -0.03
C LEU A 117 -15.84 14.64 1.18
N VAL A 118 -15.14 15.35 2.06
CA VAL A 118 -15.74 16.00 3.23
C VAL A 118 -16.68 17.13 2.80
N THR A 119 -16.28 17.96 1.85
CA THR A 119 -17.13 19.04 1.32
C THR A 119 -18.35 18.47 0.57
N TRP A 120 -18.17 17.44 -0.26
CA TRP A 120 -19.27 16.75 -0.96
C TRP A 120 -20.33 16.22 0.02
N ARG A 121 -19.88 15.58 1.11
CA ARG A 121 -20.78 15.10 2.16
C ARG A 121 -21.46 16.23 2.92
N ALA A 122 -20.75 17.32 3.21
CA ALA A 122 -21.29 18.45 3.94
C ALA A 122 -22.49 19.11 3.24
N VAL A 123 -22.57 18.99 1.91
CA VAL A 123 -23.68 19.51 1.10
C VAL A 123 -24.70 18.44 0.69
N GLY A 124 -24.69 17.28 1.34
CA GLY A 124 -25.71 16.24 1.12
C GLY A 124 -25.37 15.20 0.05
N CYS A 125 -24.07 15.00 -0.23
CA CYS A 125 -23.58 14.04 -1.22
C CYS A 125 -24.05 14.34 -2.65
N THR A 126 -24.25 15.61 -2.96
CA THR A 126 -24.64 16.09 -4.28
C THR A 126 -23.90 17.37 -4.60
N TRP A 127 -23.33 17.42 -5.79
CA TRP A 127 -22.78 18.62 -6.40
C TRP A 127 -23.55 18.90 -7.68
N ASN A 128 -23.48 20.15 -8.18
CA ASN A 128 -23.95 20.42 -9.52
C ASN A 128 -22.93 19.86 -10.53
N GLN A 129 -23.31 19.81 -11.81
CA GLN A 129 -22.47 19.23 -12.86
C GLN A 129 -21.11 19.94 -13.02
N GLU A 130 -21.05 21.25 -12.79
CA GLU A 130 -19.83 22.06 -12.91
C GLU A 130 -18.85 21.76 -11.76
N ASP A 131 -19.38 21.66 -10.53
CA ASP A 131 -18.64 21.28 -9.34
C ASP A 131 -18.09 19.84 -9.46
N ASP A 132 -18.90 18.90 -9.94
CA ASP A 132 -18.47 17.51 -10.22
C ASP A 132 -17.35 17.47 -11.27
N ALA A 133 -17.50 18.22 -12.37
CA ALA A 133 -16.48 18.31 -13.40
C ALA A 133 -15.18 18.92 -12.86
N THR A 134 -15.27 19.91 -11.99
CA THR A 134 -14.11 20.55 -11.34
C THR A 134 -13.40 19.58 -10.39
N ALA A 135 -14.13 18.88 -9.55
CA ALA A 135 -13.56 17.85 -8.68
C ALA A 135 -12.86 16.75 -9.49
N LEU A 136 -13.44 16.32 -10.62
CA LEU A 136 -12.81 15.34 -11.50
C LEU A 136 -11.51 15.87 -12.13
N ARG A 137 -11.45 17.14 -12.54
CA ARG A 137 -10.21 17.78 -13.04
C ARG A 137 -9.13 17.79 -11.96
N ILE A 138 -9.48 18.14 -10.72
CA ILE A 138 -8.56 18.09 -9.58
C ILE A 138 -7.99 16.68 -9.39
N LEU A 139 -8.85 15.66 -9.34
CA LEU A 139 -8.40 14.26 -9.16
C LEU A 139 -7.46 13.80 -10.29
N LYS A 140 -7.76 14.16 -11.55
CA LYS A 140 -6.90 13.86 -12.69
C LYS A 140 -5.55 14.57 -12.60
N GLN A 141 -5.55 15.86 -12.22
CA GLN A 141 -4.31 16.60 -12.03
C GLN A 141 -3.44 15.99 -10.93
N LEU A 142 -4.04 15.55 -9.83
CA LEU A 142 -3.33 14.83 -8.77
C LEU A 142 -2.76 13.50 -9.23
N TYR A 143 -3.45 12.77 -10.13
CA TYR A 143 -2.90 11.58 -10.78
C TYR A 143 -1.70 11.93 -11.67
N ASN A 144 -1.80 12.99 -12.49
CA ASN A 144 -0.71 13.40 -13.38
C ASN A 144 0.55 13.78 -12.61
N LEU A 145 0.39 14.49 -11.48
CA LEU A 145 1.48 14.80 -10.54
C LEU A 145 2.11 13.53 -9.98
N HIS A 146 1.30 12.56 -9.55
CA HIS A 146 1.78 11.26 -9.08
C HIS A 146 2.56 10.51 -10.16
N ALA A 147 1.99 10.37 -11.36
CA ALA A 147 2.59 9.63 -12.46
C ALA A 147 3.92 10.27 -12.91
N ALA A 148 3.98 11.60 -12.99
CA ALA A 148 5.20 12.33 -13.31
C ALA A 148 6.29 12.11 -12.23
N GLY A 149 5.94 12.29 -10.96
CA GLY A 149 6.86 12.08 -9.84
C GLY A 149 7.34 10.64 -9.72
N ALA A 150 6.45 9.66 -9.94
CA ALA A 150 6.75 8.24 -9.96
C ALA A 150 7.67 7.87 -11.14
N GLY A 151 7.43 8.47 -12.31
CA GLY A 151 8.27 8.33 -13.50
C GLY A 151 9.71 8.79 -13.30
N GLY A 152 9.89 9.83 -12.48
CA GLY A 152 11.21 10.34 -12.12
C GLY A 152 11.99 9.46 -11.14
N LYS A 153 11.38 8.50 -10.42
CA LYS A 153 12.06 7.74 -9.38
C LYS A 153 13.12 6.79 -9.97
N ALA A 154 14.17 6.50 -9.20
CA ALA A 154 15.25 5.60 -9.61
C ALA A 154 14.87 4.11 -9.49
N ALA A 155 14.08 3.76 -8.48
CA ALA A 155 13.68 2.39 -8.18
C ALA A 155 12.40 2.38 -7.33
N VAL A 156 11.77 1.21 -7.20
CA VAL A 156 10.74 0.95 -6.19
C VAL A 156 11.42 0.43 -4.92
N GLU A 157 11.20 1.12 -3.80
CA GLU A 157 11.50 0.61 -2.47
C GLU A 157 10.21 0.08 -1.85
N PHE A 158 10.13 -1.24 -1.68
CA PHE A 158 9.01 -1.89 -1.02
C PHE A 158 9.32 -2.12 0.47
N TYR A 159 8.60 -1.41 1.34
CA TYR A 159 8.61 -1.65 2.77
C TYR A 159 7.82 -2.92 3.10
N HIS A 160 8.57 -4.01 3.22
CA HIS A 160 8.08 -5.35 3.45
C HIS A 160 7.80 -5.57 4.93
N PHE A 161 6.57 -5.33 5.36
CA PHE A 161 6.14 -5.86 6.65
C PHE A 161 5.95 -7.37 6.54
N SER A 162 6.73 -8.13 7.29
CA SER A 162 6.71 -9.58 7.22
C SER A 162 5.28 -10.13 7.38
N LYS A 163 4.87 -10.96 6.42
CA LYS A 163 3.51 -11.54 6.26
C LYS A 163 2.42 -10.60 5.77
N ALA A 164 2.79 -9.43 5.26
CA ALA A 164 1.93 -8.58 4.44
C ALA A 164 2.34 -8.68 2.95
N ALA A 165 2.25 -9.89 2.40
CA ALA A 165 2.41 -10.19 0.97
C ALA A 165 3.81 -10.03 0.34
N GLY A 166 4.91 -9.98 1.09
CA GLY A 166 6.22 -9.67 0.48
C GLY A 166 6.70 -10.62 -0.61
N THR A 167 6.49 -11.94 -0.47
CA THR A 167 6.81 -12.90 -1.54
C THR A 167 5.98 -12.64 -2.80
N SER A 168 4.69 -12.32 -2.66
CA SER A 168 3.81 -12.02 -3.79
C SER A 168 4.20 -10.71 -4.47
N VAL A 169 4.50 -9.65 -3.70
CA VAL A 169 4.96 -8.36 -4.26
C VAL A 169 6.27 -8.53 -5.03
N CYS A 170 7.23 -9.24 -4.44
CA CYS A 170 8.51 -9.51 -5.09
C CYS A 170 8.35 -10.27 -6.41
N ARG A 171 7.47 -11.28 -6.45
CA ARG A 171 7.18 -12.03 -7.69
C ARG A 171 6.41 -11.20 -8.72
N ALA A 172 5.35 -10.50 -8.29
CA ALA A 172 4.59 -9.61 -9.16
C ALA A 172 5.50 -8.54 -9.79
N SER A 173 6.44 -7.98 -9.01
CA SER A 173 7.43 -7.02 -9.53
C SER A 173 8.26 -7.61 -10.66
N ALA A 174 8.70 -8.87 -10.52
CA ALA A 174 9.50 -9.54 -11.55
C ALA A 174 8.68 -9.83 -12.81
N VAL A 175 7.41 -10.22 -12.65
CA VAL A 175 6.48 -10.44 -13.78
C VAL A 175 6.23 -9.17 -14.58
N VAL A 176 6.17 -8.01 -13.93
CA VAL A 176 6.04 -6.71 -14.63
C VAL A 176 7.38 -6.17 -15.16
N GLY A 177 8.46 -6.95 -15.08
CA GLY A 177 9.76 -6.60 -15.64
C GLY A 177 10.69 -5.82 -14.72
N CYS A 178 10.36 -5.68 -13.43
CA CYS A 178 11.29 -5.10 -12.46
C CYS A 178 12.49 -6.03 -12.24
N THR A 179 13.67 -5.43 -12.07
CA THR A 179 14.93 -6.14 -11.78
C THR A 179 15.34 -5.95 -10.32
N THR A 180 15.93 -6.99 -9.72
CA THR A 180 16.36 -7.00 -8.32
C THR A 180 17.51 -8.00 -8.13
N TYR A 181 18.14 -8.00 -6.96
CA TYR A 181 19.21 -8.95 -6.63
C TYR A 181 18.76 -10.41 -6.74
N SER A 182 17.60 -10.75 -6.17
CA SER A 182 17.03 -12.10 -6.26
C SER A 182 15.55 -12.14 -5.88
N VAL A 183 14.76 -12.78 -6.73
CA VAL A 183 13.34 -13.13 -6.48
C VAL A 183 13.17 -14.44 -5.72
N LYS A 184 14.25 -15.19 -5.48
CA LYS A 184 14.20 -16.46 -4.73
C LYS A 184 13.71 -16.23 -3.31
N ASP A 185 12.95 -17.19 -2.78
CA ASP A 185 12.22 -17.05 -1.52
C ASP A 185 13.08 -16.65 -0.32
N GLN A 186 14.35 -17.08 -0.28
CA GLN A 186 15.25 -16.76 0.84
C GLN A 186 15.63 -15.28 0.90
N TYR A 187 15.55 -14.57 -0.22
CA TYR A 187 15.85 -13.15 -0.31
C TYR A 187 14.58 -12.32 -0.46
N THR A 188 13.55 -12.78 -1.18
CA THR A 188 12.31 -12.00 -1.37
C THR A 188 12.61 -10.54 -1.76
N CYS A 189 13.47 -10.35 -2.77
CA CYS A 189 13.91 -9.04 -3.27
C CYS A 189 14.72 -8.20 -2.25
N LEU A 190 15.18 -8.78 -1.14
CA LEU A 190 16.17 -8.14 -0.26
C LEU A 190 17.54 -8.10 -0.95
N ILE A 191 18.21 -6.95 -0.81
CA ILE A 191 19.61 -6.76 -1.22
C ILE A 191 20.49 -6.97 0.03
N PRO A 192 21.31 -8.04 0.11
CA PRO A 192 22.11 -8.34 1.28
C PRO A 192 23.00 -7.18 1.77
N GLU A 193 23.54 -6.41 0.84
CA GLU A 193 24.41 -5.25 1.08
C GLU A 193 23.74 -4.14 1.86
N PHE A 194 22.41 -4.03 1.78
CA PHE A 194 21.64 -3.01 2.49
C PHE A 194 21.36 -3.38 3.94
N GLY A 195 21.42 -4.67 4.28
CA GLY A 195 21.17 -5.13 5.64
C GLY A 195 19.72 -4.94 6.11
N ASP A 196 18.75 -4.80 5.19
CA ASP A 196 17.33 -4.58 5.52
C ASP A 196 16.57 -5.87 5.85
N GLY A 197 17.30 -6.96 6.11
CA GLY A 197 16.71 -8.26 6.38
C GLY A 197 15.98 -8.32 7.73
N PRO A 198 15.20 -9.40 7.94
CA PRO A 198 14.43 -9.60 9.16
C PRO A 198 15.28 -9.55 10.45
N ARG A 199 14.78 -8.82 11.46
CA ARG A 199 15.40 -8.68 12.81
C ARG A 199 14.42 -8.93 13.96
N TRP A 200 13.51 -9.88 13.79
CA TRP A 200 12.35 -10.06 14.65
C TRP A 200 12.59 -11.00 15.83
N MET A 201 13.56 -11.93 15.75
CA MET A 201 13.80 -12.91 16.81
C MET A 201 14.92 -12.47 17.77
N ASP A 202 14.63 -12.53 19.07
CA ASP A 202 15.62 -12.35 20.13
C ASP A 202 16.55 -13.56 20.22
N ARG A 203 17.84 -13.30 20.03
CA ARG A 203 18.88 -14.32 20.03
C ARG A 203 19.01 -15.02 21.39
N LYS A 204 19.01 -14.26 22.48
CA LYS A 204 19.17 -14.82 23.82
C LYS A 204 17.97 -15.66 24.20
N GLU A 205 16.77 -15.20 23.85
CA GLU A 205 15.55 -15.96 24.11
C GLU A 205 15.49 -17.22 23.24
N HIS A 206 15.93 -17.16 21.99
CA HIS A 206 16.06 -18.35 21.14
C HIS A 206 17.05 -19.37 21.71
N GLU A 207 18.24 -18.93 22.14
CA GLU A 207 19.26 -19.78 22.78
C GLU A 207 18.70 -20.46 24.03
N ARG A 208 18.08 -19.68 24.93
CA ARG A 208 17.40 -20.19 26.14
C ARG A 208 16.31 -21.20 25.79
N GLN A 209 15.59 -20.96 24.70
CA GLN A 209 14.54 -21.87 24.24
C GLN A 209 15.09 -23.19 23.71
N CYS A 210 16.19 -23.16 22.95
CA CYS A 210 16.91 -24.37 22.53
C CYS A 210 17.39 -25.17 23.74
N GLU A 211 18.06 -24.53 24.71
CA GLU A 211 18.55 -25.19 25.93
C GLU A 211 17.43 -25.87 26.72
N ARG A 212 16.29 -25.19 26.84
CA ARG A 212 15.13 -25.69 27.59
C ARG A 212 14.42 -26.84 26.89
N ALA A 213 14.21 -26.74 25.58
CA ALA A 213 13.34 -27.64 24.84
C ALA A 213 14.08 -28.75 24.07
N LEU A 214 15.36 -28.53 23.77
CA LEU A 214 16.20 -29.39 22.94
C LEU A 214 17.64 -29.48 23.51
N PRO A 215 17.82 -29.90 24.78
CA PRO A 215 19.12 -29.88 25.44
C PRO A 215 20.19 -30.73 24.73
N ASP A 216 19.77 -31.80 24.04
CA ASP A 216 20.66 -32.71 23.33
C ASP A 216 20.99 -32.26 21.89
N MET A 217 20.48 -31.11 21.44
CA MET A 217 20.67 -30.60 20.08
C MET A 217 21.59 -29.36 20.07
N GLU A 218 22.90 -29.59 20.15
CA GLU A 218 23.93 -28.51 20.14
C GLU A 218 23.81 -27.55 18.92
N GLU A 219 23.30 -28.05 17.80
CA GLU A 219 23.14 -27.28 16.56
C GLU A 219 21.89 -26.37 16.55
N CYS A 220 20.99 -26.46 17.54
CA CYS A 220 19.76 -25.67 17.57
C CYS A 220 20.03 -24.15 17.50
N PRO A 221 20.88 -23.56 18.35
CA PRO A 221 21.21 -22.13 18.25
C PRO A 221 21.92 -21.74 16.95
N LYS A 222 22.84 -22.58 16.47
CA LYS A 222 23.73 -22.25 15.33
C LYS A 222 22.94 -22.08 14.03
N LYS A 223 21.90 -22.89 13.82
CA LYS A 223 21.11 -22.88 12.57
C LYS A 223 20.34 -21.58 12.33
N ILE A 224 20.04 -20.81 13.37
CA ILE A 224 19.07 -19.70 13.31
C ILE A 224 19.71 -18.36 13.57
N ASN A 225 20.73 -18.32 14.44
CA ASN A 225 21.39 -17.10 14.87
C ASN A 225 21.89 -16.23 13.71
N SER A 226 22.45 -16.84 12.66
CA SER A 226 22.96 -16.10 11.50
C SER A 226 21.87 -15.58 10.56
N LYS A 227 20.68 -16.18 10.59
CA LYS A 227 19.60 -15.91 9.62
C LYS A 227 18.56 -14.93 10.16
N MET A 228 18.03 -15.18 11.36
CA MET A 228 16.83 -14.48 11.86
C MET A 228 16.93 -13.94 13.29
N ALA A 229 17.80 -14.53 14.13
CA ALA A 229 17.99 -14.09 15.52
C ALA A 229 18.89 -12.84 15.59
N LYS A 230 18.39 -11.73 15.00
CA LYS A 230 19.10 -10.45 14.83
C LYS A 230 18.44 -9.29 15.57
N TRP A 231 17.51 -9.57 16.49
CA TRP A 231 16.99 -8.53 17.37
C TRP A 231 18.14 -7.84 18.14
N GLY A 232 18.03 -6.53 18.31
CA GLY A 232 19.05 -5.67 18.89
C GLY A 232 20.20 -5.30 17.94
N ALA A 233 20.35 -5.95 16.78
CA ALA A 233 21.36 -5.58 15.81
C ALA A 233 20.96 -4.30 15.08
N ARG A 234 21.59 -3.18 15.41
CA ARG A 234 21.33 -1.87 14.78
C ARG A 234 22.10 -1.67 13.47
N TYR A 235 21.63 -0.76 12.64
CA TYR A 235 22.42 -0.19 11.56
C TYR A 235 23.67 0.47 12.14
N SER A 236 24.79 0.31 11.45
CA SER A 236 26.01 1.04 11.80
C SER A 236 25.90 2.49 11.32
N ALA A 237 26.15 3.45 12.21
CA ALA A 237 26.22 4.86 11.84
C ALA A 237 27.32 5.19 10.82
N LYS A 238 28.31 4.31 10.70
CA LYS A 238 29.40 4.42 9.72
C LYS A 238 29.05 3.78 8.39
N ASP A 239 27.96 3.02 8.30
CA ASP A 239 27.59 2.34 7.07
C ASP A 239 26.94 3.31 6.09
N VAL A 240 27.77 3.80 5.18
CA VAL A 240 27.35 4.73 4.11
C VAL A 240 26.31 4.11 3.17
N ARG A 241 26.15 2.77 3.15
CA ARG A 241 25.14 2.08 2.33
C ARG A 241 23.71 2.31 2.83
N ASN A 242 23.55 2.86 4.04
CA ASN A 242 22.23 3.31 4.50
C ASN A 242 21.77 4.58 3.81
N ARG A 243 22.70 5.37 3.24
CA ARG A 243 22.38 6.63 2.56
C ARG A 243 21.57 6.40 1.29
N CYS A 244 20.49 7.16 1.11
CA CYS A 244 19.61 7.05 -0.04
C CYS A 244 20.38 7.16 -1.37
N SER A 245 21.28 8.14 -1.49
CA SER A 245 22.12 8.34 -2.67
C SER A 245 23.05 7.17 -2.97
N LYS A 246 23.59 6.48 -1.95
CA LYS A 246 24.44 5.30 -2.14
C LYS A 246 23.66 4.08 -2.55
N ARG A 247 22.42 3.93 -2.06
CA ARG A 247 21.51 2.89 -2.53
C ARG A 247 21.11 3.13 -3.98
N ALA A 248 20.75 4.36 -4.33
CA ALA A 248 20.41 4.72 -5.70
C ALA A 248 21.59 4.46 -6.66
N GLN A 249 22.81 4.80 -6.24
CA GLN A 249 24.03 4.48 -6.98
C GLN A 249 24.17 2.97 -7.21
N LEU A 250 24.07 2.15 -6.17
CA LEU A 250 24.20 0.69 -6.31
C LEU A 250 23.12 0.09 -7.20
N LEU A 251 21.88 0.53 -7.05
CA LEU A 251 20.75 0.10 -7.87
C LEU A 251 21.00 0.42 -9.34
N ASN A 252 21.48 1.64 -9.64
CA ASN A 252 21.84 2.04 -11.00
C ASN A 252 23.02 1.21 -11.56
N GLU A 253 24.11 1.05 -10.80
CA GLU A 253 25.27 0.24 -11.20
C GLU A 253 24.91 -1.22 -11.46
N SER A 254 23.94 -1.75 -10.72
CA SER A 254 23.48 -3.15 -10.84
C SER A 254 22.30 -3.31 -11.80
N SER A 255 21.82 -2.22 -12.39
CA SER A 255 20.59 -2.19 -13.21
C SER A 255 19.39 -2.81 -12.48
N TRP A 256 19.26 -2.57 -11.17
CA TRP A 256 18.13 -2.99 -10.35
C TRP A 256 17.14 -1.85 -10.18
N SER A 257 15.85 -2.15 -10.39
CA SER A 257 14.76 -1.18 -10.31
C SER A 257 13.79 -1.46 -9.15
N PHE A 258 14.01 -2.53 -8.39
CA PHE A 258 13.15 -2.93 -7.28
C PHE A 258 13.96 -3.57 -6.15
N TYR A 259 13.63 -3.21 -4.91
CA TYR A 259 14.10 -3.95 -3.74
C TYR A 259 13.11 -3.88 -2.58
N ALA A 260 13.21 -4.86 -1.68
CA ALA A 260 12.45 -4.91 -0.45
C ALA A 260 13.30 -4.43 0.74
N SER A 261 12.66 -3.82 1.73
CA SER A 261 13.19 -3.49 3.04
C SER A 261 12.29 -4.07 4.12
N GLU A 262 12.76 -5.07 4.88
CA GLU A 262 11.97 -5.78 5.90
C GLU A 262 12.29 -5.33 7.34
N TYR A 263 13.25 -4.42 7.51
CA TYR A 263 13.69 -4.01 8.85
C TYR A 263 12.87 -2.84 9.42
N THR A 264 13.32 -1.61 9.19
CA THR A 264 12.67 -0.38 9.68
C THR A 264 13.07 0.79 8.79
N LEU A 265 12.31 1.89 8.88
CA LEU A 265 12.68 3.14 8.24
C LEU A 265 14.06 3.59 8.70
N ARG A 266 14.85 4.05 7.75
CA ARG A 266 16.12 4.70 8.03
C ARG A 266 15.83 6.14 8.46
N GLY A 267 16.75 6.76 9.17
CA GLY A 267 16.61 8.21 9.38
C GLY A 267 16.84 8.99 8.09
N ARG A 268 16.45 10.27 8.08
CA ARG A 268 16.52 11.19 6.94
C ARG A 268 17.84 11.10 6.17
N GLY A 269 17.74 11.01 4.84
CA GLY A 269 18.89 10.83 3.96
C GLY A 269 19.63 9.50 4.15
N GLY A 270 19.06 8.57 4.93
CA GLY A 270 19.69 7.33 5.35
C GLY A 270 20.58 7.45 6.60
N ARG A 271 20.50 8.55 7.33
CA ARG A 271 21.28 8.79 8.56
C ARG A 271 20.56 8.21 9.77
N VAL A 272 21.16 7.21 10.42
CA VAL A 272 20.56 6.53 11.59
C VAL A 272 20.29 7.43 12.81
N ASP A 273 20.96 8.57 12.92
CA ASP A 273 20.76 9.56 13.99
C ASP A 273 19.65 10.58 13.67
N ALA A 274 19.17 10.61 12.43
CA ALA A 274 18.13 11.53 11.99
C ALA A 274 16.72 10.94 12.19
N PRO A 275 15.66 11.78 12.23
CA PRO A 275 14.28 11.31 12.27
C PRO A 275 13.97 10.34 11.12
N PRO A 276 13.17 9.27 11.36
CA PRO A 276 12.80 8.29 10.34
C PRO A 276 12.18 8.94 9.10
N ALA A 277 12.64 8.55 7.91
CA ALA A 277 12.10 9.02 6.65
C ALA A 277 12.32 8.00 5.52
N VAL A 278 11.48 8.10 4.50
CA VAL A 278 11.67 7.39 3.24
C VAL A 278 12.76 8.05 2.39
N CYS A 279 13.31 7.32 1.43
CA CYS A 279 14.19 7.90 0.41
C CYS A 279 13.33 8.47 -0.73
N ARG A 280 13.45 9.78 -1.00
CA ARG A 280 12.61 10.47 -1.99
C ARG A 280 12.99 10.11 -3.43
N GLU A 281 14.19 9.59 -3.65
CA GLU A 281 14.66 9.09 -4.94
C GLU A 281 13.97 7.80 -5.36
N PHE A 282 13.26 7.12 -4.45
CA PHE A 282 12.54 5.88 -4.72
C PHE A 282 11.02 6.08 -4.72
N LEU A 283 10.32 5.22 -5.46
CA LEU A 283 8.88 5.03 -5.33
C LEU A 283 8.65 4.13 -4.11
N ASN A 284 8.18 4.71 -3.02
CA ASN A 284 8.01 4.05 -1.74
C ASN A 284 6.66 3.34 -1.69
N LEU A 285 6.69 2.02 -1.64
CA LEU A 285 5.53 1.14 -1.57
C LEU A 285 5.41 0.51 -0.19
N ALA A 286 4.23 0.56 0.41
CA ALA A 286 3.88 -0.22 1.59
C ALA A 286 2.66 -1.10 1.31
N VAL A 287 2.71 -2.36 1.73
CA VAL A 287 1.57 -3.27 1.71
C VAL A 287 1.25 -3.67 3.13
N LEU A 288 0.03 -3.38 3.59
CA LEU A 288 -0.43 -3.73 4.92
C LEU A 288 -1.42 -4.88 4.87
N ARG A 289 -1.53 -5.58 5.99
CA ARG A 289 -2.48 -6.65 6.27
C ARG A 289 -3.14 -6.40 7.62
N SER A 290 -4.32 -6.96 7.86
CA SER A 290 -4.91 -6.98 9.22
C SER A 290 -3.85 -7.42 10.24
N PRO A 291 -3.59 -6.63 11.31
CA PRO A 291 -2.54 -6.95 12.29
C PRO A 291 -2.73 -8.32 12.94
N ARG A 292 -3.99 -8.71 13.20
CA ARG A 292 -4.35 -10.04 13.71
C ARG A 292 -3.93 -11.15 12.75
N GLU A 293 -4.31 -11.00 11.47
CA GLU A 293 -4.00 -11.99 10.43
C GLU A 293 -2.50 -12.06 10.14
N ARG A 294 -1.81 -10.91 10.11
CA ARG A 294 -0.35 -10.83 10.00
C ARG A 294 0.31 -11.57 11.16
N LEU A 295 -0.08 -11.26 12.40
CA LEU A 295 0.48 -11.85 13.62
C LEU A 295 0.37 -13.38 13.62
N LEU A 296 -0.83 -13.91 13.38
CA LEU A 296 -1.06 -15.35 13.35
C LEU A 296 -0.32 -16.03 12.19
N SER A 297 -0.29 -15.39 11.02
CA SER A 297 0.49 -15.86 9.88
C SER A 297 1.98 -15.89 10.18
N HIS A 298 2.48 -14.93 10.95
CA HIS A 298 3.88 -14.84 11.36
C HIS A 298 4.25 -15.99 12.31
N MET A 299 3.44 -16.25 13.32
CA MET A 299 3.65 -17.36 14.25
C MET A 299 3.65 -18.71 13.51
N ARG A 300 2.64 -18.96 12.66
CA ARG A 300 2.59 -20.19 11.85
C ARG A 300 3.79 -20.32 10.93
N TYR A 301 4.20 -19.22 10.29
CA TYR A 301 5.37 -19.22 9.43
C TYR A 301 6.65 -19.56 10.18
N LEU A 302 6.84 -19.00 11.38
CA LEU A 302 8.00 -19.34 12.19
C LEU A 302 8.02 -20.84 12.49
N VAL A 303 6.89 -21.42 12.89
CA VAL A 303 6.80 -22.86 13.15
C VAL A 303 7.13 -23.69 11.90
N ALA A 304 6.63 -23.28 10.72
CA ALA A 304 6.98 -23.89 9.43
C ALA A 304 8.49 -23.89 9.20
N LEU A 305 9.09 -22.74 9.41
CA LEU A 305 10.49 -22.50 9.12
C LEU A 305 11.39 -23.30 10.07
N MET A 306 11.08 -23.28 11.36
CA MET A 306 11.73 -24.11 12.37
C MET A 306 11.60 -25.60 12.04
N SER A 307 10.42 -26.04 11.59
CA SER A 307 10.21 -27.43 11.17
C SER A 307 11.07 -27.80 9.97
N SER A 308 11.33 -26.88 9.05
CA SER A 308 12.24 -27.12 7.91
C SER A 308 13.71 -27.22 8.31
N TRP A 309 14.12 -26.54 9.39
CA TRP A 309 15.53 -26.47 9.83
C TRP A 309 15.90 -27.52 10.88
N LEU A 310 14.99 -27.79 11.83
CA LEU A 310 15.18 -28.72 12.93
C LEU A 310 14.53 -30.08 12.67
N GLY A 311 13.58 -30.15 11.73
CA GLY A 311 12.68 -31.28 11.56
C GLY A 311 11.38 -31.10 12.37
N PRO A 312 10.24 -31.67 11.92
CA PRO A 312 8.95 -31.46 12.57
C PRO A 312 8.89 -31.85 14.05
N ALA A 313 9.52 -32.98 14.43
CA ALA A 313 9.50 -33.44 15.82
C ALA A 313 10.23 -32.48 16.76
N ALA A 314 11.45 -32.06 16.39
CA ALA A 314 12.23 -31.10 17.17
C ALA A 314 11.56 -29.72 17.23
N ALA A 315 10.95 -29.27 16.13
CA ALA A 315 10.17 -28.03 16.15
C ALA A 315 8.93 -28.13 17.05
N GLY A 316 8.25 -29.28 17.08
CA GLY A 316 7.17 -29.56 18.03
C GLY A 316 7.63 -29.41 19.48
N SER A 317 8.74 -30.06 19.84
CA SER A 317 9.34 -29.93 21.18
C SER A 317 9.77 -28.49 21.48
N TYR A 318 10.33 -27.79 20.49
CA TYR A 318 10.74 -26.38 20.61
C TYR A 318 9.55 -25.48 20.99
N PHE A 319 8.37 -25.64 20.38
CA PHE A 319 7.22 -24.77 20.67
C PHE A 319 6.30 -25.27 21.77
N ALA A 320 6.34 -26.55 22.14
CA ALA A 320 5.50 -27.13 23.17
C ALA A 320 5.48 -26.34 24.51
N PRO A 321 6.59 -25.82 25.05
CA PRO A 321 6.57 -25.05 26.30
C PRO A 321 6.20 -23.57 26.12
N MET A 322 5.89 -23.10 24.91
CA MET A 322 5.51 -21.71 24.59
C MET A 322 3.99 -21.51 24.68
N THR A 323 3.46 -21.59 25.89
CA THR A 323 2.02 -21.61 26.19
C THR A 323 1.44 -20.24 26.55
N SER A 324 2.25 -19.17 26.62
CA SER A 324 1.79 -17.82 26.94
C SER A 324 2.22 -16.75 25.95
N ALA A 325 1.44 -15.68 25.86
CA ALA A 325 1.73 -14.49 25.06
C ALA A 325 3.10 -13.89 25.42
N ALA A 326 3.46 -13.87 26.71
CA ALA A 326 4.73 -13.34 27.18
C ALA A 326 5.93 -14.09 26.60
N GLN A 327 5.87 -15.43 26.50
CA GLN A 327 6.95 -16.24 25.92
C GLN A 327 7.10 -15.98 24.42
N TRP A 328 5.97 -15.88 23.71
CA TRP A 328 5.99 -15.53 22.29
C TRP A 328 6.56 -14.14 22.03
N ARG A 329 6.15 -13.12 22.80
CA ARG A 329 6.70 -11.77 22.65
C ARG A 329 8.16 -11.68 23.06
N ALA A 330 8.60 -12.44 24.06
CA ALA A 330 10.02 -12.52 24.41
C ALA A 330 10.85 -13.04 23.23
N LEU A 331 10.35 -14.06 22.53
CA LEU A 331 11.04 -14.60 21.36
C LEU A 331 10.97 -13.64 20.16
N LEU A 332 9.81 -13.00 19.93
CA LEU A 332 9.52 -12.20 18.75
C LEU A 332 9.04 -10.76 19.07
N PRO A 333 9.88 -9.94 19.72
CA PRO A 333 9.44 -8.68 20.32
C PRO A 333 8.81 -7.69 19.34
N ALA A 334 9.44 -7.37 18.21
CA ALA A 334 8.81 -6.46 17.24
C ALA A 334 7.72 -7.10 16.39
N ALA A 335 7.80 -8.40 16.10
CA ALA A 335 6.83 -9.03 15.21
C ALA A 335 5.45 -9.24 15.88
N LEU A 336 5.39 -9.24 17.22
CA LEU A 336 4.16 -9.50 17.99
C LEU A 336 3.68 -8.31 18.84
N ASP A 337 4.31 -7.14 18.72
CA ASP A 337 3.92 -5.91 19.41
C ASP A 337 4.10 -4.71 18.48
N ASN A 338 3.03 -4.24 17.87
CA ASN A 338 2.97 -3.03 17.04
C ASN A 338 4.07 -2.96 15.95
N MET A 339 4.20 -4.03 15.15
CA MET A 339 5.21 -4.17 14.11
C MET A 339 5.20 -3.01 13.10
N TYR A 340 4.03 -2.55 12.65
CA TYR A 340 3.95 -1.45 11.69
C TYR A 340 4.47 -0.16 12.31
N ALA A 341 4.01 0.20 13.51
CA ALA A 341 4.50 1.40 14.20
C ALA A 341 6.02 1.33 14.42
N ARG A 342 6.53 0.19 14.90
CA ARG A 342 7.96 -0.07 15.11
C ARG A 342 8.80 0.08 13.85
N ALA A 343 8.32 -0.44 12.72
CA ALA A 343 9.03 -0.38 11.45
C ALA A 343 8.91 1.00 10.77
N LEU A 344 7.81 1.73 10.97
CA LEU A 344 7.62 3.06 10.40
C LEU A 344 8.41 4.14 11.16
N LEU A 345 8.66 3.94 12.46
CA LEU A 345 9.27 4.93 13.34
C LEU A 345 10.77 4.70 13.59
N GLY A 346 11.43 3.90 12.75
CA GLY A 346 12.88 3.70 12.80
C GLY A 346 13.37 2.86 13.98
N GLU A 347 14.69 2.77 14.13
CA GLU A 347 15.34 1.84 15.07
C GLU A 347 15.03 2.11 16.54
N SER A 348 14.79 3.37 16.91
CA SER A 348 14.47 3.75 18.30
C SER A 348 13.14 3.13 18.75
N ALA A 349 12.09 3.27 17.94
CA ALA A 349 10.80 2.64 18.18
C ALA A 349 10.88 1.13 17.95
N PHE A 350 11.62 0.67 16.92
CA PHE A 350 11.74 -0.75 16.62
C PHE A 350 12.23 -1.55 17.83
N TYR A 351 13.22 -1.03 18.56
CA TYR A 351 13.78 -1.66 19.76
C TYR A 351 13.22 -1.15 21.08
N ALA A 352 12.13 -0.38 21.08
CA ALA A 352 11.48 0.00 22.32
C ALA A 352 11.06 -1.25 23.12
N PRO A 353 11.04 -1.21 24.46
CA PRO A 353 10.51 -2.30 25.27
C PRO A 353 9.09 -2.70 24.84
N GLN A 354 8.68 -3.93 25.17
CA GLN A 354 7.32 -4.37 24.89
C GLN A 354 6.32 -3.47 25.62
N GLY A 355 5.27 -3.02 24.92
CA GLY A 355 4.31 -2.05 25.46
C GLY A 355 4.89 -0.63 25.65
N GLY A 356 6.11 -0.36 25.20
CA GLY A 356 6.76 0.94 25.29
C GLY A 356 6.27 1.96 24.26
N LEU A 357 5.45 1.55 23.28
CA LEU A 357 4.83 2.46 22.33
C LEU A 357 3.45 2.89 22.83
N SER A 358 3.21 4.20 22.87
CA SER A 358 1.90 4.80 23.19
C SER A 358 1.30 5.52 21.98
N ALA A 359 -0.03 5.67 21.96
CA ALA A 359 -0.74 6.34 20.88
C ALA A 359 -0.35 7.82 20.78
N GLU A 360 -0.23 8.49 21.92
CA GLU A 360 0.05 9.93 22.05
C GLU A 360 1.39 10.32 21.41
N GLN A 361 2.39 9.44 21.53
CA GLN A 361 3.75 9.73 21.04
C GLN A 361 4.01 9.17 19.65
N HIS A 362 3.40 8.04 19.30
CA HIS A 362 3.85 7.24 18.15
C HIS A 362 2.83 7.17 17.02
N LEU A 363 1.54 7.39 17.28
CA LEU A 363 0.53 7.18 16.25
C LEU A 363 0.55 8.28 15.18
N THR A 364 0.57 9.56 15.59
CA THR A 364 0.60 10.69 14.63
C THR A 364 1.83 10.65 13.72
N PRO A 365 3.07 10.44 14.21
CA PRO A 365 4.22 10.33 13.33
C PRO A 365 4.18 9.10 12.42
N ALA A 366 3.69 7.94 12.89
CA ALA A 366 3.59 6.75 12.04
C ALA A 366 2.54 6.92 10.93
N ARG A 367 1.43 7.61 11.22
CA ARG A 367 0.43 8.00 10.22
C ARG A 367 0.98 9.00 9.22
N ALA A 368 1.81 9.94 9.66
CA ALA A 368 2.47 10.91 8.79
C ALA A 368 3.40 10.21 7.79
N VAL A 369 4.18 9.22 8.23
CA VAL A 369 4.99 8.39 7.33
C VAL A 369 4.13 7.70 6.27
N LEU A 370 3.02 7.05 6.67
CA LEU A 370 2.14 6.40 5.70
C LEU A 370 1.48 7.41 4.74
N ALA A 371 1.04 8.56 5.24
CA ALA A 371 0.30 9.54 4.46
C ALA A 371 1.18 10.41 3.55
N ALA A 372 2.41 10.71 3.97
CA ALA A 372 3.31 11.62 3.27
C ALA A 372 4.58 10.96 2.72
N GLY A 373 5.10 9.93 3.40
CA GLY A 373 6.31 9.22 2.97
C GLY A 373 6.04 8.10 1.96
N MET A 374 4.95 7.35 2.13
CA MET A 374 4.63 6.24 1.22
C MET A 374 3.89 6.76 -0.02
N ASP A 375 4.54 6.70 -1.17
CA ASP A 375 3.98 7.12 -2.46
C ASP A 375 2.74 6.26 -2.81
N VAL A 376 2.81 4.95 -2.57
CA VAL A 376 1.71 4.00 -2.75
C VAL A 376 1.53 3.16 -1.48
N VAL A 377 0.30 3.09 -1.00
CA VAL A 377 -0.12 2.19 0.09
C VAL A 377 -1.15 1.23 -0.48
N LEU A 378 -0.98 -0.07 -0.20
CA LEU A 378 -1.94 -1.11 -0.53
C LEU A 378 -2.35 -1.85 0.74
N VAL A 379 -3.57 -2.38 0.75
CA VAL A 379 -4.05 -3.28 1.80
C VAL A 379 -4.42 -4.61 1.16
N LEU A 380 -3.89 -5.71 1.70
CA LEU A 380 -4.04 -7.04 1.13
C LEU A 380 -5.51 -7.48 1.07
N GLU A 381 -6.31 -7.05 2.05
CA GLU A 381 -7.73 -7.37 2.15
C GLU A 381 -8.65 -6.36 1.44
N ASP A 382 -8.11 -5.40 0.69
CA ASP A 382 -8.94 -4.49 -0.08
C ASP A 382 -9.68 -5.24 -1.21
N PRO A 383 -10.89 -4.78 -1.59
CA PRO A 383 -11.62 -5.37 -2.70
C PRO A 383 -10.80 -5.37 -4.00
N GLU A 384 -11.00 -6.40 -4.82
CA GLU A 384 -10.28 -6.57 -6.09
C GLU A 384 -10.23 -5.31 -6.96
N PRO A 385 -11.32 -4.56 -7.21
CA PRO A 385 -11.26 -3.35 -8.01
C PRO A 385 -10.28 -2.30 -7.46
N LEU A 386 -10.23 -2.13 -6.13
CA LEU A 386 -9.34 -1.18 -5.49
C LEU A 386 -7.88 -1.65 -5.56
N SER A 387 -7.65 -2.94 -5.37
CA SER A 387 -6.32 -3.55 -5.55
C SER A 387 -5.83 -3.37 -6.99
N VAL A 388 -6.67 -3.65 -7.99
CA VAL A 388 -6.33 -3.48 -9.42
C VAL A 388 -5.98 -2.03 -9.73
N LEU A 389 -6.76 -1.07 -9.22
CA LEU A 389 -6.46 0.37 -9.39
C LEU A 389 -5.10 0.73 -8.79
N GLY A 390 -4.81 0.29 -7.56
CA GLY A 390 -3.54 0.57 -6.89
C GLY A 390 -2.32 0.02 -7.64
N HIS A 391 -2.42 -1.17 -8.25
CA HIS A 391 -1.35 -1.73 -9.06
C HIS A 391 -1.22 -1.00 -10.40
N ARG A 392 -2.30 -0.89 -11.17
CA ARG A 392 -2.25 -0.36 -12.54
C ARG A 392 -1.96 1.13 -12.60
N TRP A 393 -2.59 1.90 -11.72
CA TRP A 393 -2.54 3.37 -11.74
C TRP A 393 -1.67 3.94 -10.62
N GLY A 394 -1.52 3.23 -9.50
CA GLY A 394 -0.57 3.61 -8.47
C GLY A 394 0.87 3.22 -8.83
N LEU A 395 1.09 1.98 -9.26
CA LEU A 395 2.44 1.45 -9.56
C LEU A 395 2.78 1.42 -11.06
N GLY A 396 1.80 1.54 -11.94
CA GLY A 396 2.01 1.35 -13.39
C GLY A 396 2.13 -0.13 -13.77
N TRP A 397 1.71 -1.03 -12.88
CA TRP A 397 1.89 -2.47 -13.02
C TRP A 397 0.70 -3.10 -13.72
N GLN A 398 0.96 -3.84 -14.81
CA GLN A 398 -0.10 -4.56 -15.52
C GLN A 398 -0.55 -5.84 -14.79
N HIS A 399 0.30 -6.35 -13.90
CA HIS A 399 0.04 -7.53 -13.07
C HIS A 399 -0.22 -7.12 -11.62
N THR A 400 -1.11 -7.83 -10.95
CA THR A 400 -1.51 -7.54 -9.56
C THR A 400 -1.10 -8.66 -8.62
N LEU A 401 -1.14 -8.41 -7.31
CA LEU A 401 -0.94 -9.46 -6.30
C LEU A 401 -1.97 -10.59 -6.36
N LEU A 402 -3.13 -10.36 -6.99
CA LEU A 402 -4.19 -11.35 -7.14
C LEU A 402 -3.87 -12.38 -8.22
N ASP A 403 -3.03 -12.00 -9.17
CA ASP A 403 -2.61 -12.87 -10.26
C ASP A 403 -1.47 -13.82 -9.84
N GLU A 404 -0.78 -13.49 -8.75
CA GLU A 404 0.29 -14.31 -8.17
C GLU A 404 -0.24 -15.35 -7.20
N GLU A 405 0.03 -16.63 -7.47
CA GLU A 405 -0.12 -17.70 -6.48
C GLU A 405 0.93 -17.54 -5.38
N GLY A 406 0.58 -16.77 -4.34
CA GLY A 406 1.34 -16.71 -3.10
C GLY A 406 1.32 -18.05 -2.38
N ARG A 407 2.44 -18.42 -1.75
CA ARG A 407 2.47 -19.58 -0.83
C ARG A 407 1.47 -19.35 0.29
N SER A 408 0.49 -20.23 0.39
CA SER A 408 -0.39 -20.28 1.54
C SER A 408 0.29 -21.09 2.65
N SER A 409 0.06 -20.74 3.92
CA SER A 409 0.39 -21.65 5.02
C SER A 409 -0.35 -22.99 4.89
N GLU A 410 -1.43 -23.03 4.11
CA GLU A 410 -2.15 -24.26 3.76
C GLU A 410 -1.35 -25.20 2.86
N ASP A 411 -0.33 -24.71 2.16
CA ASP A 411 0.52 -25.54 1.28
C ASP A 411 1.60 -26.29 2.08
N ALA A 412 1.63 -26.13 3.42
CA ALA A 412 2.50 -26.89 4.29
C ALA A 412 2.12 -28.38 4.28
N SER A 413 3.13 -29.27 4.25
CA SER A 413 2.88 -30.72 4.35
C SER A 413 2.07 -31.06 5.62
N GLY A 414 1.27 -32.12 5.58
CA GLY A 414 0.38 -32.49 6.69
C GLY A 414 1.09 -32.60 8.05
N ARG A 415 2.35 -33.05 8.07
CA ARG A 415 3.18 -33.09 9.28
C ARG A 415 3.54 -31.70 9.81
N VAL A 416 3.97 -30.78 8.94
CA VAL A 416 4.29 -29.40 9.34
C VAL A 416 3.03 -28.67 9.80
N ARG A 417 1.90 -28.89 9.12
CA ARG A 417 0.60 -28.34 9.53
C ARG A 417 0.21 -28.81 10.93
N ALA A 418 0.36 -30.09 11.24
CA ALA A 418 0.08 -30.60 12.59
C ALA A 418 0.92 -29.90 13.66
N VAL A 419 2.21 -29.66 13.40
CA VAL A 419 3.10 -28.92 14.33
C VAL A 419 2.66 -27.45 14.46
N MET A 420 2.23 -26.80 13.39
CA MET A 420 1.68 -25.44 13.45
C MET A 420 0.43 -25.37 14.32
N GLU A 421 -0.53 -26.27 14.09
CA GLU A 421 -1.78 -26.30 14.87
C GLU A 421 -1.51 -26.66 16.33
N GLN A 422 -0.53 -27.52 16.60
CA GLN A 422 -0.10 -27.78 17.98
C GLN A 422 0.53 -26.53 18.61
N ALA A 423 1.53 -25.92 17.97
CA ALA A 423 2.28 -24.80 18.53
C ALA A 423 1.39 -23.56 18.76
N VAL A 424 0.47 -23.27 17.83
CA VAL A 424 -0.44 -22.13 17.95
C VAL A 424 -1.69 -22.51 18.76
N GLY A 425 -2.18 -23.73 18.65
CA GLY A 425 -3.38 -24.21 19.36
C GLY A 425 -3.16 -24.52 20.83
N VAL A 426 -1.92 -24.70 21.28
CA VAL A 426 -1.58 -24.80 22.71
C VAL A 426 -1.73 -23.44 23.42
N LEU A 427 -1.71 -22.32 22.70
CA LEU A 427 -2.05 -21.03 23.29
C LEU A 427 -3.55 -20.99 23.59
N ALA A 428 -3.88 -20.76 24.87
CA ALA A 428 -5.24 -20.46 25.25
C ALA A 428 -5.76 -19.26 24.46
N GLY A 429 -7.08 -19.24 24.16
CA GLY A 429 -7.68 -18.15 23.40
C GLY A 429 -7.41 -16.76 24.01
N SER A 430 -7.40 -16.66 25.35
CA SER A 430 -7.06 -15.43 26.08
C SER A 430 -5.63 -14.94 25.81
N GLU A 431 -4.67 -15.84 25.60
CA GLU A 431 -3.27 -15.48 25.30
C GLU A 431 -3.14 -14.95 23.87
N VAL A 432 -3.86 -15.55 22.92
CA VAL A 432 -3.94 -15.04 21.55
C VAL A 432 -4.56 -13.65 21.53
N GLU A 433 -5.67 -13.45 22.25
CA GLU A 433 -6.30 -12.13 22.33
C GLU A 433 -5.41 -11.11 23.04
N ALA A 434 -4.59 -11.52 24.03
CA ALA A 434 -3.57 -10.64 24.61
C ALA A 434 -2.51 -10.23 23.57
N LEU A 435 -2.05 -11.14 22.71
CA LEU A 435 -1.14 -10.80 21.60
C LEU A 435 -1.80 -9.82 20.61
N VAL A 436 -3.07 -10.04 20.26
CA VAL A 436 -3.84 -9.14 19.38
C VAL A 436 -3.99 -7.77 20.02
N ALA A 437 -4.36 -7.69 21.30
CA ALA A 437 -4.51 -6.44 22.03
C ALA A 437 -3.21 -5.63 22.12
N ALA A 438 -2.05 -6.30 22.19
CA ALA A 438 -0.76 -5.64 22.14
C ALA A 438 -0.48 -4.94 20.79
N ASN A 439 -1.24 -5.23 19.73
CA ASN A 439 -1.10 -4.62 18.41
C ASN A 439 -2.16 -3.52 18.15
N ALA A 440 -2.65 -2.86 19.21
CA ALA A 440 -3.69 -1.83 19.10
C ALA A 440 -3.27 -0.60 18.28
N LEU A 441 -1.98 -0.22 18.27
CA LEU A 441 -1.50 0.87 17.40
C LEU A 441 -1.46 0.43 15.95
N ASP A 442 -0.99 -0.80 15.68
CA ASP A 442 -1.01 -1.37 14.34
C ASP A 442 -2.43 -1.49 13.78
N GLN A 443 -3.43 -1.75 14.62
CA GLN A 443 -4.84 -1.75 14.20
C GLN A 443 -5.29 -0.36 13.75
N GLN A 444 -4.93 0.68 14.50
CA GLN A 444 -5.21 2.06 14.11
C GLN A 444 -4.46 2.50 12.84
N LEU A 445 -3.21 2.05 12.66
CA LEU A 445 -2.42 2.27 11.44
C LEU A 445 -2.98 1.50 10.24
N TYR A 446 -3.51 0.30 10.46
CA TYR A 446 -4.16 -0.48 9.42
C TYR A 446 -5.46 0.19 8.96
N ASP A 447 -6.30 0.65 9.90
CA ASP A 447 -7.52 1.39 9.55
C ASP A 447 -7.19 2.73 8.87
N TRP A 448 -6.08 3.37 9.26
CA TRP A 448 -5.52 4.52 8.54
C TRP A 448 -5.11 4.17 7.11
N ALA A 449 -4.33 3.11 6.92
CA ALA A 449 -3.91 2.67 5.59
C ALA A 449 -5.11 2.36 4.67
N ARG A 450 -6.18 1.76 5.21
CA ARG A 450 -7.44 1.54 4.46
C ARG A 450 -8.14 2.83 4.06
N LEU A 451 -8.04 3.89 4.86
CA LEU A 451 -8.52 5.20 4.43
C LEU A 451 -7.66 5.70 3.26
N LEU A 452 -6.33 5.64 3.40
CA LEU A 452 -5.41 6.13 2.37
C LEU A 452 -5.60 5.40 1.03
N THR A 453 -5.73 4.06 1.05
CA THR A 453 -5.94 3.27 -0.18
C THR A 453 -7.22 3.67 -0.90
N ARG A 454 -8.30 3.96 -0.17
CA ARG A 454 -9.58 4.41 -0.74
C ARG A 454 -9.49 5.81 -1.34
N LEU A 455 -8.80 6.73 -0.66
CA LEU A 455 -8.57 8.08 -1.17
C LEU A 455 -7.71 8.05 -2.44
N ASP A 456 -6.62 7.29 -2.43
CA ASP A 456 -5.80 7.03 -3.61
C ASP A 456 -6.64 6.36 -4.71
N GLY A 457 -7.52 5.42 -4.36
CA GLY A 457 -8.47 4.75 -5.26
C GLY A 457 -9.39 5.69 -6.03
N LEU A 458 -9.85 6.79 -5.43
CA LEU A 458 -10.66 7.80 -6.13
C LEU A 458 -9.85 8.51 -7.22
N VAL A 459 -8.58 8.82 -6.92
CA VAL A 459 -7.65 9.44 -7.88
C VAL A 459 -7.36 8.47 -9.04
N TRP A 460 -7.08 7.21 -8.73
CA TRP A 460 -6.84 6.16 -9.72
C TRP A 460 -8.07 5.92 -10.61
N ALA A 461 -9.27 5.90 -10.03
CA ALA A 461 -10.50 5.70 -10.78
C ALA A 461 -10.80 6.86 -11.74
N ALA A 462 -10.53 8.10 -11.33
CA ALA A 462 -10.67 9.29 -12.18
C ALA A 462 -9.78 9.20 -13.43
N ALA A 463 -8.53 8.76 -13.26
CA ALA A 463 -7.58 8.56 -14.35
C ALA A 463 -8.00 7.39 -15.26
N ALA A 464 -8.49 6.28 -14.67
CA ALA A 464 -8.98 5.13 -15.43
C ALA A 464 -10.15 5.46 -16.35
N ALA A 465 -11.14 6.18 -15.84
CA ALA A 465 -12.32 6.58 -16.61
C ALA A 465 -11.96 7.44 -17.83
N GLU A 466 -10.93 8.27 -17.73
CA GLU A 466 -10.44 9.10 -18.84
C GLU A 466 -9.79 8.27 -19.95
N ALA A 467 -8.94 7.32 -19.58
CA ALA A 467 -8.29 6.45 -20.56
C ALA A 467 -9.29 5.55 -21.31
N GLU A 468 -10.33 5.05 -20.62
CA GLU A 468 -11.40 4.27 -21.24
C GLU A 468 -12.25 5.12 -22.20
N GLY A 469 -12.57 6.36 -21.82
CA GLY A 469 -13.29 7.31 -22.68
C GLY A 469 -12.53 7.64 -23.97
N ALA A 470 -11.21 7.86 -23.87
CA ALA A 470 -10.35 8.14 -25.02
C ALA A 470 -10.28 6.96 -26.01
N ALA A 471 -10.21 5.72 -25.49
CA ALA A 471 -10.21 4.52 -26.32
C ALA A 471 -11.54 4.34 -27.08
N GLY A 472 -12.67 4.59 -26.41
CA GLY A 472 -14.01 4.45 -26.98
C GLY A 472 -14.33 5.43 -28.12
N SER A 473 -13.80 6.65 -28.08
CA SER A 473 -14.02 7.64 -29.15
C SER A 473 -13.21 7.39 -30.43
N SER A 474 -12.11 6.65 -30.35
CA SER A 474 -11.21 6.41 -31.50
C SER A 474 -11.70 5.34 -32.48
N SER A 475 -12.70 4.53 -32.11
CA SER A 475 -13.17 3.39 -32.92
C SER A 475 -14.38 3.71 -33.84
N GLY A 476 -14.88 4.95 -33.84
CA GLY A 476 -16.14 5.32 -34.52
C GLY A 476 -16.03 6.02 -35.88
N SER A 477 -14.83 6.31 -36.40
CA SER A 477 -14.67 7.11 -37.64
C SER A 477 -13.85 6.39 -38.71
N SER A 478 -14.35 5.25 -39.16
CA SER A 478 -13.89 4.62 -40.41
C SER A 478 -15.09 4.07 -41.18
N GLY A 479 -15.83 4.95 -41.86
CA GLY A 479 -16.95 4.53 -42.69
C GLY A 479 -17.60 5.69 -43.45
N GLY A 480 -17.07 6.04 -44.62
CA GLY A 480 -17.72 6.99 -45.51
C GLY A 480 -16.87 7.61 -46.63
N GLY A 481 -15.97 6.85 -47.25
CA GLY A 481 -15.19 7.31 -48.42
C GLY A 481 -15.42 6.42 -49.63
N ALA A 482 -16.45 6.73 -50.42
CA ALA A 482 -16.72 6.10 -51.71
C ALA A 482 -15.93 6.78 -52.84
N GLY A 483 -15.34 5.96 -53.71
CA GLY A 483 -14.68 6.35 -54.97
C GLY A 483 -13.23 5.86 -55.00
N GLY A 484 -12.75 5.01 -55.90
CA GLY A 484 -13.28 4.40 -57.10
C GLY A 484 -12.09 4.16 -58.03
N GLY A 485 -11.88 2.92 -58.51
CA GLY A 485 -11.07 2.68 -59.71
C GLY A 485 -10.02 1.56 -59.69
N ARG A 486 -10.35 0.47 -60.43
CA ARG A 486 -9.51 -0.31 -61.37
C ARG A 486 -8.40 -1.23 -60.82
N THR A 487 -8.68 -2.54 -60.73
CA THR A 487 -8.44 -3.65 -61.70
C THR A 487 -7.01 -4.20 -61.78
N ALA A 488 -6.83 -5.45 -61.35
CA ALA A 488 -5.99 -6.44 -62.04
C ALA A 488 -6.39 -7.89 -61.66
N LYS A 489 -6.69 -8.70 -62.69
CA LYS A 489 -6.97 -10.16 -62.70
C LYS A 489 -5.73 -10.94 -62.22
N GLY A 490 -5.82 -11.92 -61.32
CA GLY A 490 -6.20 -13.34 -61.50
C GLY A 490 -4.99 -14.26 -61.13
N PRO A 491 -5.06 -15.61 -61.10
CA PRO A 491 -6.17 -16.53 -60.86
C PRO A 491 -5.90 -17.64 -59.79
N ASN A 492 -7.00 -18.18 -59.24
CA ASN A 492 -7.32 -19.56 -58.83
C ASN A 492 -6.26 -20.59 -58.37
N THR A 493 -6.51 -21.16 -57.18
CA THR A 493 -6.89 -22.58 -56.91
C THR A 493 -7.53 -22.61 -55.50
N ALA A 494 -8.83 -22.85 -55.28
CA ALA A 494 -9.56 -24.14 -55.30
C ALA A 494 -8.86 -25.24 -54.46
N SER A 495 -9.45 -26.01 -53.54
CA SER A 495 -10.83 -26.18 -53.08
C SER A 495 -10.81 -27.11 -51.85
N ALA A 496 -11.99 -27.23 -51.23
CA ALA A 496 -12.49 -28.27 -50.32
C ALA A 496 -12.30 -28.06 -48.80
N ALA A 497 -13.29 -28.23 -47.93
CA ALA A 497 -14.77 -28.23 -47.94
C ALA A 497 -15.18 -28.94 -46.63
N GLY A 498 -16.31 -28.54 -46.06
CA GLY A 498 -17.04 -29.29 -45.02
C GLY A 498 -17.28 -28.43 -43.78
N SER A 499 -18.40 -27.72 -43.54
CA SER A 499 -19.84 -27.87 -43.79
C SER A 499 -20.59 -27.98 -42.46
N GLY A 500 -21.66 -27.19 -42.33
CA GLY A 500 -22.69 -27.26 -41.28
C GLY A 500 -22.51 -26.16 -40.23
N GLY A 501 -23.42 -25.24 -39.96
CA GLY A 501 -24.84 -25.06 -40.29
C GLY A 501 -25.35 -24.11 -39.20
N ALA A 502 -25.57 -22.83 -39.51
CA ALA A 502 -26.90 -22.22 -39.67
C ALA A 502 -27.85 -22.46 -38.48
N GLU A 503 -28.08 -21.42 -37.67
CA GLU A 503 -29.44 -20.94 -37.41
C GLU A 503 -29.45 -19.49 -36.91
N ALA A 504 -30.43 -18.76 -37.41
CA ALA A 504 -30.62 -17.33 -37.27
C ALA A 504 -31.54 -16.98 -36.10
N GLY A 505 -31.35 -15.80 -35.52
CA GLY A 505 -32.28 -15.21 -34.56
C GLY A 505 -32.12 -13.69 -34.56
N ALA A 506 -33.00 -13.00 -35.28
CA ALA A 506 -33.13 -11.55 -35.31
C ALA A 506 -34.02 -11.08 -34.14
N ALA A 507 -33.64 -9.99 -33.46
CA ALA A 507 -34.53 -9.09 -32.70
C ALA A 507 -33.73 -7.82 -32.33
N THR A 508 -33.90 -6.74 -33.08
CA THR A 508 -34.62 -5.50 -32.68
C THR A 508 -33.92 -4.66 -31.61
N ALA A 509 -33.53 -3.46 -32.04
CA ALA A 509 -33.08 -2.34 -31.23
C ALA A 509 -34.21 -1.80 -30.34
N SER A 510 -33.87 -1.43 -29.10
CA SER A 510 -34.61 -0.46 -28.32
C SER A 510 -33.66 0.37 -27.47
N ASP A 511 -33.70 1.66 -27.75
CA ASP A 511 -33.31 2.81 -26.93
C ASP A 511 -33.71 2.65 -25.44
N GLY A 512 -32.86 3.11 -24.53
CA GLY A 512 -33.17 3.10 -23.09
C GLY A 512 -32.08 3.74 -22.25
N GLY A 513 -32.25 5.03 -21.94
CA GLY A 513 -31.32 5.86 -21.19
C GLY A 513 -31.04 5.40 -19.76
N LEU A 514 -29.83 5.70 -19.31
CA LEU A 514 -29.33 5.47 -17.95
C LEU A 514 -30.00 6.44 -16.97
N SER A 515 -30.93 5.91 -16.18
CA SER A 515 -31.46 6.55 -14.97
C SER A 515 -30.79 5.90 -13.75
N LEU A 516 -29.93 6.66 -13.07
CA LEU A 516 -29.37 6.29 -11.77
C LEU A 516 -30.38 6.66 -10.68
N GLY A 517 -31.23 5.69 -10.32
CA GLY A 517 -32.18 5.81 -9.23
C GLY A 517 -31.48 5.77 -7.87
N SER A 518 -31.67 6.84 -7.09
CA SER A 518 -31.32 6.91 -5.68
C SER A 518 -32.25 5.99 -4.88
N SER A 519 -31.70 5.17 -3.99
CA SER A 519 -32.47 4.54 -2.92
C SER A 519 -31.76 4.81 -1.58
N ALA A 520 -32.26 5.83 -0.88
CA ALA A 520 -32.06 6.00 0.54
C ALA A 520 -32.86 4.92 1.29
N ALA A 521 -32.21 4.18 2.18
CA ALA A 521 -32.87 3.39 3.20
C ALA A 521 -32.07 3.45 4.51
N SER A 522 -32.75 4.04 5.49
CA SER A 522 -32.62 3.95 6.94
C SER A 522 -31.73 2.84 7.53
N GLU A 523 -30.74 3.24 8.32
CA GLU A 523 -30.17 2.43 9.40
C GLU A 523 -30.19 3.22 10.71
N SER A 524 -31.07 2.82 11.62
CA SER A 524 -30.98 3.15 13.03
C SER A 524 -31.35 1.93 13.87
N ALA A 525 -30.45 1.60 14.80
CA ALA A 525 -30.61 0.70 15.95
C ALA A 525 -30.47 -0.82 15.73
N ALA A 526 -29.23 -1.32 15.83
CA ALA A 526 -28.93 -2.59 16.52
C ALA A 526 -27.44 -2.65 16.89
N ALA A 527 -27.10 -2.16 18.10
CA ALA A 527 -25.81 -2.40 18.72
C ALA A 527 -25.90 -3.64 19.60
N GLY A 528 -25.21 -4.71 19.21
CA GLY A 528 -24.98 -5.88 20.06
C GLY A 528 -25.14 -7.21 19.32
N ALA A 529 -24.02 -7.92 19.17
CA ALA A 529 -23.90 -9.34 18.79
C ALA A 529 -23.82 -9.71 17.29
N GLU A 530 -22.91 -9.11 16.51
CA GLU A 530 -22.48 -9.68 15.21
C GLU A 530 -20.97 -9.50 14.97
N GLY A 531 -20.14 -10.39 15.52
CA GLY A 531 -18.69 -10.42 15.28
C GLY A 531 -18.20 -11.66 14.49
N GLY A 532 -19.03 -12.71 14.40
CA GLY A 532 -18.64 -13.99 13.78
C GLY A 532 -18.82 -14.02 12.26
N ASP A 533 -19.95 -13.51 11.76
CA ASP A 533 -20.39 -13.76 10.40
C ASP A 533 -19.59 -12.96 9.34
N VAL A 534 -19.18 -11.74 9.68
CA VAL A 534 -18.36 -10.90 8.80
C VAL A 534 -16.93 -11.44 8.68
N ALA A 535 -16.38 -12.04 9.73
CA ALA A 535 -15.05 -12.65 9.69
C ALA A 535 -15.07 -13.94 8.86
N GLU A 536 -16.12 -14.75 9.00
CA GLU A 536 -16.30 -15.96 8.22
C GLU A 536 -16.55 -15.66 6.73
N PHE A 537 -17.38 -14.67 6.41
CA PHE A 537 -17.60 -14.21 5.03
C PHE A 537 -16.30 -13.72 4.38
N ARG A 538 -15.48 -12.93 5.10
CA ARG A 538 -14.16 -12.49 4.61
C ARG A 538 -13.21 -13.66 4.38
N HIS A 539 -13.21 -14.64 5.28
CA HIS A 539 -12.40 -15.84 5.14
C HIS A 539 -12.89 -16.72 3.96
N GLN A 540 -14.19 -16.77 3.69
CA GLN A 540 -14.75 -17.45 2.51
C GLN A 540 -14.45 -16.72 1.20
N GLN A 541 -14.50 -15.39 1.17
CA GLN A 541 -14.12 -14.60 -0.01
C GLN A 541 -12.63 -14.76 -0.33
N HIS A 542 -11.76 -14.71 0.68
CA HIS A 542 -10.33 -14.99 0.52
C HIS A 542 -10.08 -16.41 -0.01
N ARG A 543 -10.77 -17.43 0.51
CA ARG A 543 -10.70 -18.81 0.01
C ARG A 543 -11.19 -18.93 -1.44
N LYS A 544 -12.24 -18.22 -1.82
CA LYS A 544 -12.75 -18.19 -3.22
C LYS A 544 -11.75 -17.54 -4.18
N LEU A 545 -11.14 -16.44 -3.78
CA LEU A 545 -10.10 -15.75 -4.57
C LEU A 545 -8.86 -16.64 -4.74
N GLN A 546 -8.41 -17.28 -3.66
CA GLN A 546 -7.30 -18.25 -3.72
C GLN A 546 -7.64 -19.50 -4.56
N GLY A 547 -8.89 -19.97 -4.52
CA GLY A 547 -9.36 -21.10 -5.33
C GLY A 547 -9.40 -20.80 -6.84
N ARG A 548 -9.79 -19.57 -7.23
CA ARG A 548 -9.78 -19.12 -8.63
C ARG A 548 -8.38 -18.89 -9.18
N ALA A 549 -7.46 -18.39 -8.35
CA ALA A 549 -6.04 -18.30 -8.71
C ALA A 549 -5.47 -19.69 -9.03
N ARG A 550 -5.78 -20.71 -8.21
CA ARG A 550 -5.30 -22.11 -8.36
C ARG A 550 -5.70 -22.80 -9.68
N SER A 551 -6.86 -22.50 -10.27
CA SER A 551 -7.27 -23.17 -11.53
C SER A 551 -6.57 -22.61 -12.76
N ASN A 552 -6.11 -21.36 -12.69
CA ASN A 552 -5.52 -20.64 -13.82
C ASN A 552 -4.02 -20.36 -13.66
N GLY A 553 -3.48 -20.43 -12.45
CA GLY A 553 -2.10 -20.04 -12.13
C GLY A 553 -1.05 -21.08 -12.50
N GLY A 554 -1.34 -22.38 -12.38
CA GLY A 554 -0.37 -23.45 -12.71
C GLY A 554 0.16 -23.42 -14.15
N LYS A 555 -0.72 -23.15 -15.14
CA LYS A 555 -0.33 -23.01 -16.56
C LYS A 555 0.39 -21.69 -16.82
N ARG A 556 -0.16 -20.57 -16.33
CA ARG A 556 0.46 -19.24 -16.46
C ARG A 556 1.84 -19.16 -15.80
N ARG A 557 2.05 -19.88 -14.70
CA ARG A 557 3.33 -20.00 -13.99
C ARG A 557 4.38 -20.71 -14.84
N GLN A 558 4.02 -21.83 -15.47
CA GLN A 558 4.93 -22.52 -16.38
C GLN A 558 5.27 -21.64 -17.59
N ASP A 559 4.29 -20.90 -18.11
CA ASP A 559 4.48 -19.98 -19.22
C ASP A 559 5.37 -18.77 -18.83
N ALA A 560 5.23 -18.23 -17.62
CA ALA A 560 6.05 -17.12 -17.11
C ALA A 560 7.48 -17.55 -16.74
N GLU A 561 7.65 -18.70 -16.05
CA GLU A 561 8.96 -19.27 -15.75
C GLU A 561 9.70 -19.65 -17.04
N ALA A 562 8.99 -20.15 -18.06
CA ALA A 562 9.54 -20.42 -19.40
C ALA A 562 9.85 -19.14 -20.19
N ALA A 563 9.04 -18.08 -20.07
CA ALA A 563 9.32 -16.78 -20.69
C ALA A 563 10.56 -16.10 -20.11
N VAL A 564 10.76 -16.21 -18.79
CA VAL A 564 11.97 -15.73 -18.09
C VAL A 564 13.20 -16.58 -18.46
N ALA A 565 13.04 -17.90 -18.58
CA ALA A 565 14.13 -18.80 -18.99
C ALA A 565 14.43 -18.74 -20.51
N GLY A 566 13.47 -18.29 -21.33
CA GLY A 566 13.47 -18.39 -22.78
C GLY A 566 13.88 -17.13 -23.55
N GLY A 567 14.18 -16.00 -22.90
CA GLY A 567 14.84 -14.85 -23.54
C GLY A 567 14.11 -14.20 -24.73
N GLN A 568 12.79 -14.39 -24.88
CA GLN A 568 12.01 -13.80 -25.98
C GLN A 568 10.65 -13.27 -25.49
N GLN A 569 10.69 -12.22 -24.67
CA GLN A 569 9.74 -11.12 -24.80
C GLN A 569 10.56 -9.85 -24.97
N THR A 570 10.43 -9.20 -26.12
CA THR A 570 10.79 -7.79 -26.28
C THR A 570 9.75 -6.95 -25.53
N ALA A 571 9.62 -7.16 -24.21
CA ALA A 571 9.27 -6.06 -23.33
C ALA A 571 10.36 -5.01 -23.58
N VAL A 572 9.98 -3.75 -23.76
CA VAL A 572 10.97 -2.66 -23.76
C VAL A 572 11.79 -2.85 -22.49
N ALA A 573 13.03 -3.28 -22.64
CA ALA A 573 13.83 -3.78 -21.53
C ALA A 573 13.95 -2.68 -20.46
N GLY A 574 13.51 -2.98 -19.23
CA GLY A 574 13.94 -2.25 -18.04
C GLY A 574 12.98 -1.23 -17.40
N GLN A 575 11.68 -1.21 -17.71
CA GLN A 575 10.74 -0.31 -17.01
C GLN A 575 9.92 -1.05 -15.95
N CYS A 576 10.13 -0.69 -14.68
CA CYS A 576 9.40 -1.24 -13.53
C CYS A 576 8.14 -0.40 -13.28
N GLY A 577 7.12 -0.59 -14.12
CA GLY A 577 5.92 0.24 -14.10
C GLY A 577 6.21 1.69 -14.51
N TYR A 578 5.85 2.66 -13.67
CA TYR A 578 6.21 4.07 -13.93
C TYR A 578 7.73 4.31 -13.85
N VAL A 579 8.45 3.55 -13.04
CA VAL A 579 9.87 3.80 -12.75
C VAL A 579 10.72 3.62 -14.01
N GLY A 580 11.46 4.68 -14.37
CA GLY A 580 12.33 4.69 -15.56
C GLY A 580 11.60 4.98 -16.88
N ALA A 581 10.31 5.34 -16.84
CA ALA A 581 9.62 5.92 -17.98
C ALA A 581 10.11 7.36 -18.17
N ALA A 582 10.99 7.60 -19.14
CA ALA A 582 11.23 8.95 -19.60
C ALA A 582 9.87 9.57 -19.98
N PRO A 583 9.51 10.77 -19.47
CA PRO A 583 8.24 11.38 -19.80
C PRO A 583 8.17 11.51 -21.32
N LYS A 584 7.24 10.79 -21.94
CA LYS A 584 6.87 11.07 -23.33
C LYS A 584 6.19 12.42 -23.30
N THR A 585 6.92 13.48 -23.59
CA THR A 585 6.35 14.79 -23.86
C THR A 585 5.42 14.62 -25.06
N HIS A 586 4.12 14.62 -24.79
CA HIS A 586 3.08 14.64 -25.81
C HIS A 586 2.91 16.04 -26.37
#